data_AF-A0A093NBH8-F1
#
_entry.id   AF-A0A093NBH8-F1
#
_cell.length_a   1.000
_cell.length_b   1.000
_cell.length_c   1.000
_cell.angle_alpha   90.00
_cell.angle_beta   90.00
_cell.angle_gamma   90.00
#
_symmetry.space_group_name_H-M   'P 1'
#
loop_
_entity.id
_entity.type
_entity.pdbx_description
1 polymer ?
#
loop_
_entity_poly.entity_id
_entity_poly.type
_entity_poly.pdbx_seq_one_letter_code
_entity_poly.pdbx_strand_id
1 'polypeptide(L)'
;IYLFIYLFIYLFIYLFIYLFIYLFIYLFIYLFIYLFIYLFIYLFIYLFIYLFIYLFIYLFIYLFIYLFIYLFIYLFIYLFIYLFIYLFIYLFIYLFIYLFIYLFALETL
;
A
#
# COMPACT_ATOMS: atom_id res chain seq x y z
N ILE A 1 -42.94 55.78 -29.57
CA ILE A 1 -42.03 54.81 -30.23
C ILE A 1 -40.65 54.84 -29.58
N TYR A 2 -39.91 55.97 -29.61
CA TYR A 2 -38.59 56.07 -28.96
C TYR A 2 -38.59 55.75 -27.45
N LEU A 3 -39.52 56.32 -26.69
CA LEU A 3 -39.64 56.03 -25.24
C LEU A 3 -39.89 54.54 -24.97
N PHE A 4 -40.74 53.91 -25.79
CA PHE A 4 -41.08 52.50 -25.66
C PHE A 4 -39.88 51.61 -25.97
N ILE A 5 -39.13 51.92 -27.03
CA ILE A 5 -37.90 51.22 -27.40
C ILE A 5 -36.85 51.37 -26.29
N TYR A 6 -36.67 52.58 -25.75
CA TYR A 6 -35.72 52.82 -24.66
C TYR A 6 -36.08 52.03 -23.40
N LEU A 7 -37.34 52.08 -22.98
CA LEU A 7 -37.81 51.36 -21.79
C LEU A 7 -37.69 49.85 -21.96
N PHE A 8 -38.02 49.33 -23.15
CA PHE A 8 -37.91 47.91 -23.47
C PHE A 8 -36.46 47.44 -23.43
N ILE A 9 -35.54 48.19 -24.05
CA ILE A 9 -34.11 47.88 -24.04
C ILE A 9 -33.56 47.93 -22.61
N TYR A 10 -33.89 48.97 -21.84
CA TYR A 10 -33.43 49.11 -20.47
C TYR A 10 -33.92 47.96 -19.58
N LEU A 11 -35.21 47.66 -19.64
CA LEU A 11 -35.80 46.59 -18.85
C LEU A 11 -35.24 45.22 -19.25
N PHE A 12 -35.12 44.96 -20.55
CA PHE A 12 -34.60 43.69 -21.04
C PHE A 12 -33.14 43.51 -20.65
N ILE A 13 -32.30 44.52 -20.84
CA ILE A 13 -30.89 44.47 -20.46
C ILE A 13 -30.76 44.32 -18.95
N TYR A 14 -31.48 45.12 -18.15
CA TYR A 14 -31.37 45.06 -16.70
C TYR A 14 -31.83 43.70 -16.16
N LEU A 15 -32.98 43.22 -16.61
CA LEU A 15 -33.53 41.95 -16.15
C LEU A 15 -32.66 40.78 -16.61
N PHE A 16 -32.22 40.77 -17.86
CA PHE A 16 -31.42 39.68 -18.40
C PHE A 16 -30.03 39.65 -17.75
N ILE A 17 -29.36 40.80 -17.64
CA ILE A 17 -28.04 40.85 -16.98
C ILE A 17 -28.17 40.47 -15.51
N TYR A 18 -29.10 41.07 -14.78
CA TYR A 18 -29.22 40.82 -13.34
C TYR A 18 -29.61 39.37 -13.05
N LEU A 19 -30.65 38.87 -13.73
CA LEU A 19 -31.13 37.51 -13.51
C LEU A 19 -30.11 36.47 -13.97
N PHE A 20 -29.51 36.67 -15.15
CA PHE A 20 -28.56 35.69 -15.68
C PHE A 20 -27.26 35.69 -14.88
N ILE A 21 -26.70 36.86 -14.55
CA ILE A 21 -25.48 36.91 -13.73
C ILE A 21 -25.74 36.36 -12.34
N TYR A 22 -26.80 36.81 -11.66
CA TYR A 22 -27.06 36.38 -10.30
C TYR A 22 -27.39 34.89 -10.22
N LEU A 23 -28.29 34.41 -11.09
CA LEU A 23 -28.71 33.01 -11.07
C LEU A 23 -27.56 32.11 -11.53
N PHE A 24 -26.84 32.46 -12.59
CA PHE A 24 -25.77 31.62 -13.11
C PHE A 24 -24.59 31.59 -12.15
N ILE A 25 -24.14 32.73 -11.60
CA ILE A 25 -23.04 32.76 -10.65
C ILE A 25 -23.42 32.03 -9.37
N TYR A 26 -24.60 32.33 -8.79
CA TYR A 26 -24.99 31.73 -7.53
C TYR A 26 -25.21 30.22 -7.67
N LEU A 27 -25.96 29.79 -8.70
CA LEU A 27 -26.23 28.38 -8.93
C LEU A 27 -24.95 27.63 -9.31
N PHE A 28 -24.12 28.17 -10.20
CA PHE A 28 -22.90 27.50 -10.63
C PHE A 28 -21.89 27.41 -9.49
N ILE A 29 -21.66 28.49 -8.74
CA ILE A 29 -20.74 28.46 -7.59
C ILE A 29 -21.27 27.50 -6.53
N TYR A 30 -22.55 27.61 -6.14
CA TYR A 30 -23.08 26.77 -5.08
C TYR A 30 -23.11 25.30 -5.48
N LEU A 31 -23.60 24.98 -6.69
CA LEU A 31 -23.68 23.61 -7.17
C LEU A 31 -22.29 23.04 -7.40
N PHE A 32 -21.37 23.78 -8.01
CA PHE A 32 -20.03 23.29 -8.29
C PHE A 32 -19.24 23.09 -6.99
N ILE A 33 -19.26 24.05 -6.07
CA ILE A 33 -18.56 23.91 -4.79
C ILE A 33 -19.16 22.77 -3.98
N TYR A 34 -20.48 22.73 -3.83
CA TYR A 34 -21.11 21.71 -3.00
C TYR A 34 -20.93 20.32 -3.60
N LEU A 35 -21.19 20.15 -4.89
CA LEU A 35 -21.09 18.87 -5.55
C LEU A 35 -19.63 18.42 -5.66
N PHE A 36 -18.71 19.31 -6.03
CA PHE A 36 -17.30 18.94 -6.15
C PHE A 36 -16.68 18.63 -4.80
N ILE A 37 -16.91 19.46 -3.77
CA ILE A 37 -16.35 19.21 -2.44
C ILE A 37 -16.96 17.93 -1.86
N TYR A 38 -18.29 17.79 -1.89
CA TYR A 38 -18.94 16.64 -1.29
C TYR A 38 -18.55 15.34 -2.02
N LEU A 39 -18.62 15.33 -3.35
CA LEU A 39 -18.27 14.16 -4.15
C LEU A 39 -16.78 13.84 -4.03
N PHE A 40 -15.89 14.83 -4.12
CA PHE A 40 -14.46 14.59 -4.06
C PHE A 40 -14.04 14.13 -2.67
N ILE A 41 -14.51 14.76 -1.60
CA ILE A 41 -14.19 14.32 -0.23
C ILE A 41 -14.75 12.92 0.00
N TYR A 42 -16.01 12.67 -0.31
CA TYR A 42 -16.63 11.38 -0.04
C TYR A 42 -15.98 10.27 -0.86
N LEU A 43 -15.79 10.48 -2.16
CA LEU A 43 -15.17 9.50 -3.05
C LEU A 43 -13.69 9.30 -2.69
N PHE A 44 -12.93 10.36 -2.45
CA PHE A 44 -11.51 10.25 -2.12
C PHE A 44 -11.31 9.57 -0.77
N ILE A 45 -12.05 9.97 0.27
CA ILE A 45 -11.94 9.34 1.59
C ILE A 45 -12.36 7.88 1.50
N TYR A 46 -13.52 7.59 0.89
CA TYR A 46 -14.01 6.22 0.85
C TYR A 46 -13.09 5.32 0.01
N LEU A 47 -12.71 5.77 -1.19
CA LEU A 47 -11.84 5.00 -2.07
C LEU A 47 -10.44 4.85 -1.48
N PHE A 48 -9.84 5.92 -0.95
CA PHE A 48 -8.50 5.87 -0.39
C PHE A 48 -8.46 5.01 0.86
N ILE A 49 -9.39 5.19 1.80
CA ILE A 49 -9.44 4.37 3.02
C ILE A 49 -9.68 2.91 2.66
N TYR A 50 -10.69 2.62 1.84
CA TYR A 50 -11.03 1.24 1.52
C TYR A 50 -9.92 0.55 0.75
N LEU A 51 -9.39 1.20 -0.29
CA LEU A 51 -8.31 0.66 -1.11
C LEU A 51 -7.02 0.53 -0.29
N PHE A 52 -6.64 1.54 0.48
CA PHE A 52 -5.41 1.50 1.26
C PHE A 52 -5.50 0.45 2.36
N ILE A 53 -6.58 0.39 3.13
CA ILE A 53 -6.74 -0.62 4.18
C ILE A 53 -6.78 -2.01 3.56
N TYR A 54 -7.60 -2.24 2.54
CA TYR A 54 -7.75 -3.57 1.96
C TYR A 54 -6.44 -4.03 1.30
N LEU A 55 -5.82 -3.17 0.49
CA LEU A 55 -4.58 -3.50 -0.20
C LEU A 55 -3.43 -3.66 0.78
N PHE A 56 -3.29 -2.76 1.75
CA PHE A 56 -2.19 -2.83 2.72
C PHE A 56 -2.33 -4.05 3.62
N ILE A 57 -3.52 -4.34 4.15
CA ILE A 57 -3.75 -5.53 4.98
C ILE A 57 -3.51 -6.79 4.16
N TYR A 58 -4.11 -6.89 2.97
CA TYR A 58 -3.99 -8.10 2.16
C TYR A 58 -2.54 -8.33 1.72
N LEU A 59 -1.88 -7.29 1.22
CA LEU A 59 -0.49 -7.37 0.76
C LEU A 59 0.46 -7.63 1.93
N PHE A 60 0.29 -6.94 3.06
CA PHE A 60 1.15 -7.12 4.22
C PHE A 60 0.99 -8.51 4.81
N ILE A 61 -0.25 -8.99 5.01
CA ILE A 61 -0.50 -10.34 5.53
C ILE A 61 0.05 -11.39 4.56
N TYR A 62 -0.27 -11.28 3.27
CA TYR A 62 0.16 -12.27 2.28
C TYR A 62 1.68 -12.29 2.16
N LEU A 63 2.30 -11.12 2.00
CA LEU A 63 3.75 -11.00 1.86
C LEU A 63 4.47 -11.44 3.14
N PHE A 64 4.01 -11.00 4.31
CA PHE A 64 4.65 -11.33 5.57
C PHE A 64 4.53 -12.83 5.87
N ILE A 65 3.33 -13.41 5.74
CA ILE A 65 3.13 -14.84 5.97
C ILE A 65 3.93 -15.66 4.97
N TYR A 66 3.81 -15.36 3.68
CA TYR A 66 4.47 -16.15 2.65
C TYR A 66 6.00 -16.04 2.74
N LEU A 67 6.51 -14.82 2.88
CA LEU A 67 7.95 -14.57 2.99
C LEU A 67 8.50 -15.15 4.29
N PHE A 68 7.84 -14.94 5.43
CA PHE A 68 8.32 -15.43 6.70
C PHE A 68 8.28 -16.95 6.76
N ILE A 69 7.19 -17.59 6.33
CA ILE A 69 7.10 -19.05 6.31
C ILE A 69 8.12 -19.64 5.34
N TYR A 70 8.18 -19.14 4.10
CA TYR A 70 9.09 -19.68 3.09
C TYR A 70 10.55 -19.47 3.50
N LEU A 71 10.92 -18.26 3.92
CA LEU A 71 12.27 -17.95 4.34
C LEU A 71 12.65 -18.73 5.60
N PHE A 72 11.78 -18.79 6.61
CA PHE A 72 12.07 -19.48 7.85
C PHE A 72 12.19 -20.99 7.62
N ILE A 73 11.26 -21.61 6.89
CA ILE A 73 11.34 -23.04 6.59
C ILE A 73 12.56 -23.34 5.75
N TYR A 74 12.79 -22.61 4.66
CA TYR A 74 13.92 -22.87 3.78
C TYR A 74 15.25 -22.65 4.49
N LEU A 75 15.41 -21.52 5.17
CA LEU A 75 16.63 -21.18 5.88
C LEU A 75 16.86 -22.15 7.05
N PHE A 76 15.85 -22.45 7.85
CA PHE A 76 15.99 -23.34 8.99
C PHE A 76 16.30 -24.76 8.54
N ILE A 77 15.56 -25.31 7.57
CA ILE A 77 15.82 -26.66 7.06
C ILE A 77 17.19 -26.73 6.39
N TYR A 78 17.50 -25.81 5.49
CA TYR A 78 18.78 -25.83 4.78
C TYR A 78 19.96 -25.64 5.73
N LEU A 79 19.91 -24.63 6.59
CA LEU A 79 20.97 -24.34 7.54
C LEU A 79 21.10 -25.47 8.56
N PHE A 80 20.01 -25.97 9.12
CA PHE A 80 20.07 -27.02 10.13
C PHE A 80 20.57 -28.33 9.54
N ILE A 81 20.05 -28.75 8.38
CA ILE A 81 20.53 -29.98 7.73
C ILE A 81 21.99 -29.83 7.32
N TYR A 82 22.35 -28.75 6.63
CA TYR A 82 23.71 -28.56 6.15
C TYR A 82 24.71 -28.45 7.32
N LEU A 83 24.41 -27.60 8.30
CA LEU A 83 25.28 -27.40 9.46
C LEU A 83 25.37 -28.68 10.29
N PHE A 84 24.25 -29.35 10.58
CA PHE A 84 24.26 -30.55 11.40
C PHE A 84 24.98 -31.68 10.70
N ILE A 85 24.68 -31.95 9.42
CA ILE A 85 25.36 -33.02 8.68
C ILE A 85 26.85 -32.70 8.54
N TYR A 86 27.20 -31.50 8.08
CA TYR A 86 28.60 -31.15 7.84
C TYR A 86 29.41 -31.13 9.14
N LEU A 87 28.90 -30.44 10.17
CA LEU A 87 29.60 -30.32 11.46
C LEU A 87 29.67 -31.68 12.16
N PHE A 88 28.58 -32.44 12.20
CA PHE A 88 28.56 -33.71 12.90
C PHE A 88 29.45 -34.74 12.20
N ILE A 89 29.35 -34.88 10.88
CA ILE A 89 30.20 -35.81 10.14
C ILE A 89 31.67 -35.41 10.25
N TYR A 90 32.00 -34.14 10.00
CA TYR A 90 33.38 -33.69 10.01
C TYR A 90 34.00 -33.81 11.41
N LEU A 91 33.30 -33.30 12.43
CA LEU A 91 33.78 -33.32 13.81
C LEU A 91 33.88 -34.75 14.33
N PHE A 92 32.86 -35.58 14.10
CA PHE A 92 32.84 -36.95 14.62
C PHE A 92 33.92 -37.79 13.94
N ILE A 93 34.06 -37.74 12.62
CA ILE A 93 35.11 -38.47 11.91
C ILE A 93 36.49 -37.98 12.34
N TYR A 94 36.73 -36.67 12.36
CA TYR A 94 38.03 -36.12 12.74
C TYR A 94 38.41 -36.48 14.18
N LEU A 95 37.48 -36.30 15.12
CA LEU A 95 37.71 -36.60 16.53
C LEU A 95 37.94 -38.10 16.75
N PHE A 96 37.15 -38.96 16.10
CA PHE A 96 37.25 -40.41 16.26
C PHE A 96 38.57 -40.93 15.70
N ILE A 97 38.97 -40.46 14.50
CA ILE A 97 40.26 -40.82 13.90
C ILE A 97 41.41 -40.34 14.80
N TYR A 98 41.37 -39.09 15.26
CA TYR A 98 42.42 -38.54 16.11
C TYR A 98 42.55 -39.29 17.44
N LEU A 99 41.42 -39.58 18.09
CA LEU A 99 41.38 -40.34 19.34
C LEU A 99 41.91 -41.76 19.13
N PHE A 100 41.52 -42.42 18.05
CA PHE A 100 41.97 -43.78 17.74
C PHE A 100 43.48 -43.84 17.49
N ILE A 101 44.03 -42.88 16.74
CA ILE A 101 45.48 -42.78 16.50
C ILE A 101 46.21 -42.52 17.82
N TYR A 102 45.71 -41.61 18.65
CA TYR A 102 46.33 -41.29 19.95
C TYR A 102 46.34 -42.49 20.89
N LEU A 103 45.23 -43.23 20.97
CA LEU A 103 45.11 -44.40 21.83
C LEU A 103 46.03 -45.54 21.36
N PHE A 104 46.09 -45.79 20.05
CA PHE A 104 46.99 -46.78 19.47
C PHE A 104 48.46 -46.42 19.69
N ALA A 105 48.83 -45.14 19.53
CA ALA A 105 50.18 -44.67 19.80
C ALA A 105 50.59 -44.87 21.27
N LEU A 106 49.64 -44.71 22.21
CA LEU A 106 49.87 -44.88 23.64
C LEU A 106 49.98 -46.36 24.04
N GLU A 107 49.28 -47.27 23.36
CA GLU A 107 49.46 -48.74 23.54
C GLU A 107 50.78 -49.27 22.96
N THR A 108 51.31 -48.63 21.93
CA THR A 108 52.59 -49.01 21.29
C THR A 108 53.84 -48.45 21.98
N LEU A 109 53.67 -47.62 23.03
CA LEU A 109 54.71 -47.00 23.86
C LEU A 109 54.89 -47.78 25.18
#